data_AF-A0A2S6A2G6-F1
#
_entry.id   AF-A0A2S6A2G6-F1
#
_cell.length_a   1.000
_cell.length_b   1.000
_cell.length_c   1.000
_cell.angle_alpha   90.00
_cell.angle_beta   90.00
_cell.angle_gamma   90.00
#
_symmetry.space_group_name_H-M   'P 1'
#
loop_
_entity.id
_entity.type
_entity.pdbx_description
1 polymer ?
#
loop_
_entity_poly.entity_id
_entity_poly.type
_entity_poly.pdbx_seq_one_letter_code
_entity_poly.pdbx_strand_id
1 'polypeptide(L)'
;MTPDPAGPVEPRIDVRLGTLTSQRAPRACSGNVDRVVISLIELSGRGVAGDRRRAPTVPSARRDSSHIGRADSGSDTYHSGMRRRRWLRAAVCSIVLIACGCVGAVERDAFERQIRARGGGLVDALPAAAFEAVRNRLGTGDIQAGVVMFVAPESTQFRLVLADQPEQVTRFLADHDDLSTREPAVHLRVRSPQRPSELDDYSYRLGAVSAPRPVRVSAFDDLDGECFSLGDVPGLTRLESIVETARARSGLADGVVPVIVVSRFGRDIRIVADVTSARSDMIAEFDSAGSFLRIRRV
;
A
#
# COMPACT_ATOMS: atom_id res chain seq x y z
N MET A 1 -48.19 23.40 7.92
CA MET A 1 -47.37 22.24 8.33
C MET A 1 -47.00 21.49 7.06
N THR A 2 -45.81 21.78 6.55
CA THR A 2 -45.25 21.25 5.29
C THR A 2 -44.37 20.04 5.64
N PRO A 3 -44.46 18.90 4.94
CA PRO A 3 -43.54 17.80 5.18
C PRO A 3 -42.20 18.03 4.46
N ASP A 4 -41.14 17.65 5.16
CA ASP A 4 -39.72 17.71 4.80
C ASP A 4 -39.37 16.64 3.74
N PRO A 5 -38.60 16.93 2.67
CA PRO A 5 -38.19 15.92 1.71
C PRO A 5 -37.01 15.07 2.22
N ALA A 6 -37.17 13.75 2.13
CA ALA A 6 -36.18 12.74 2.48
C ALA A 6 -34.84 12.93 1.73
N GLY A 7 -33.72 12.87 2.47
CA GLY A 7 -32.37 12.90 1.93
C GLY A 7 -31.98 11.63 1.13
N PRO A 8 -30.87 11.69 0.36
CA PRO A 8 -30.47 10.63 -0.55
C PRO A 8 -29.94 9.39 0.19
N VAL A 9 -30.33 8.21 -0.31
CA VAL A 9 -29.92 6.89 0.18
C VAL A 9 -28.52 6.55 -0.36
N GLU A 10 -27.57 6.33 0.53
CA GLU A 10 -26.22 5.84 0.21
C GLU A 10 -26.27 4.36 -0.22
N PRO A 11 -25.56 3.96 -1.31
CA PRO A 11 -25.48 2.56 -1.70
C PRO A 11 -24.48 1.80 -0.82
N ARG A 12 -24.94 0.75 -0.14
CA ARG A 12 -24.07 -0.24 0.50
C ARG A 12 -23.44 -1.17 -0.54
N ILE A 13 -22.12 -1.21 -0.59
CA ILE A 13 -21.34 -2.16 -1.40
C ILE A 13 -20.93 -3.32 -0.51
N ASP A 14 -21.47 -4.51 -0.76
CA ASP A 14 -21.02 -5.75 -0.12
C ASP A 14 -19.91 -6.40 -0.96
N VAL A 15 -18.72 -6.53 -0.39
CA VAL A 15 -17.56 -7.19 -1.02
C VAL A 15 -17.42 -8.60 -0.44
N ARG A 16 -17.56 -9.63 -1.29
CA ARG A 16 -17.23 -11.02 -0.95
C ARG A 16 -15.91 -11.43 -1.60
N LEU A 17 -14.87 -11.68 -0.80
CA LEU A 17 -13.66 -12.35 -1.26
C LEU A 17 -13.90 -13.88 -1.31
N GLY A 18 -13.70 -14.48 -2.48
CA GLY A 18 -13.56 -15.93 -2.64
C GLY A 18 -12.10 -16.29 -2.92
N THR A 19 -11.54 -17.25 -2.19
CA THR A 19 -10.21 -17.83 -2.41
C THR A 19 -10.32 -19.05 -3.32
N LEU A 20 -9.59 -19.07 -4.44
CA LEU A 20 -9.41 -20.26 -5.27
C LEU A 20 -8.06 -20.92 -5.00
N THR A 21 -8.09 -22.21 -4.65
CA THR A 21 -6.93 -23.06 -4.41
C THR A 21 -6.29 -23.53 -5.71
N SER A 22 -4.96 -23.44 -5.77
CA SER A 22 -4.11 -23.82 -6.90
C SER A 22 -3.96 -25.35 -7.05
N GLN A 23 -4.12 -25.88 -8.26
CA GLN A 23 -3.71 -27.24 -8.64
C GLN A 23 -2.34 -27.22 -9.36
N ARG A 24 -1.38 -28.04 -8.90
CA ARG A 24 -0.10 -28.41 -9.56
C ARG A 24 -0.40 -29.26 -10.82
N ALA A 25 0.28 -29.18 -11.98
CA ALA A 25 1.69 -29.43 -12.39
C ALA A 25 1.72 -29.35 -13.97
N PRO A 26 2.79 -29.68 -14.76
CA PRO A 26 4.20 -30.01 -14.48
C PRO A 26 5.24 -29.16 -15.29
N ARG A 27 6.52 -29.47 -15.09
CA ARG A 27 7.74 -28.83 -15.65
C ARG A 27 7.87 -28.96 -17.17
N ALA A 28 8.20 -27.85 -17.85
CA ALA A 28 9.32 -27.68 -18.78
C ALA A 28 9.14 -26.38 -19.57
N CYS A 29 10.02 -25.39 -19.34
CA CYS A 29 10.62 -24.47 -20.32
C CYS A 29 11.29 -23.30 -19.57
N SER A 30 12.57 -23.11 -19.87
CA SER A 30 13.42 -22.02 -19.43
C SER A 30 12.91 -20.68 -19.97
N GLY A 31 12.86 -19.66 -19.10
CA GLY A 31 12.52 -18.28 -19.44
C GLY A 31 11.84 -17.57 -18.27
N ASN A 32 12.54 -16.59 -17.67
CA ASN A 32 12.00 -15.72 -16.62
C ASN A 32 10.73 -15.02 -17.13
N VAL A 33 9.58 -15.41 -16.59
CA VAL A 33 8.32 -14.64 -16.69
C VAL A 33 7.74 -14.60 -15.29
N ASP A 34 8.01 -13.51 -14.57
CA ASP A 34 7.27 -13.19 -13.35
C ASP A 34 5.84 -12.83 -13.75
N ARG A 35 4.92 -13.74 -13.42
CA ARG A 35 3.48 -13.58 -13.63
C ARG A 35 2.96 -12.50 -12.68
N VAL A 36 2.58 -11.35 -13.23
CA VAL A 36 1.72 -10.38 -12.55
C VAL A 36 0.30 -10.94 -12.49
N VAL A 37 -0.21 -11.19 -11.29
CA VAL A 37 -1.62 -11.55 -11.07
C VAL A 37 -2.42 -10.26 -10.96
N ILE A 38 -3.21 -9.94 -12.00
CA ILE A 38 -4.18 -8.85 -11.97
C ILE A 38 -5.52 -9.45 -11.56
N SER A 39 -6.02 -9.10 -10.38
CA SER A 39 -7.37 -9.45 -9.93
C SER A 39 -8.40 -8.64 -10.73
N LEU A 40 -9.23 -9.33 -11.51
CA LEU A 40 -10.36 -8.72 -12.22
C LEU A 40 -11.51 -8.50 -11.23
N ILE A 41 -11.95 -7.25 -11.06
CA ILE A 41 -13.14 -6.90 -10.28
C ILE A 41 -14.37 -7.09 -11.19
N GLU A 42 -15.23 -8.06 -10.86
CA GLU A 42 -16.48 -8.28 -11.58
C GLU A 42 -17.56 -7.34 -11.01
N LEU A 43 -17.88 -6.25 -11.71
CA LEU A 43 -18.97 -5.35 -11.36
C LEU A 43 -20.28 -5.84 -11.98
N SER A 44 -21.10 -6.56 -11.21
CA SER A 44 -22.44 -6.96 -11.64
C SER A 44 -23.49 -5.91 -11.24
N GLY A 45 -23.97 -5.13 -12.22
CA GLY A 45 -25.11 -4.23 -12.04
C GLY A 45 -26.43 -5.00 -12.10
N ARG A 46 -27.17 -5.06 -10.98
CA ARG A 46 -28.55 -5.57 -10.93
C ARG A 46 -29.54 -4.42 -11.02
N GLY A 47 -30.29 -4.35 -12.12
CA GLY A 47 -31.46 -3.50 -12.27
C GLY A 47 -32.65 -4.00 -11.43
N VAL A 48 -33.30 -3.07 -10.75
CA VAL A 48 -34.50 -3.30 -9.92
C VAL A 48 -35.76 -3.04 -10.74
N ALA A 49 -36.64 -4.03 -10.78
CA ALA A 49 -38.09 -3.91 -11.02
C ALA A 49 -38.72 -5.11 -10.27
N GLY A 50 -39.77 -5.03 -9.47
CA GLY A 50 -40.76 -4.00 -9.19
C GLY A 50 -42.00 -4.77 -8.70
N ASP A 51 -42.21 -4.79 -7.39
CA ASP A 51 -43.47 -4.92 -6.63
C ASP A 51 -44.60 -5.87 -7.15
N ARG A 52 -44.96 -6.91 -6.37
CA ARG A 52 -46.25 -6.99 -5.60
C ARG A 52 -46.62 -8.42 -5.13
N ARG A 53 -46.76 -8.49 -3.80
CA ARG A 53 -47.87 -9.08 -2.99
C ARG A 53 -48.08 -10.61 -2.87
N ARG A 54 -48.09 -10.98 -1.57
CA ARG A 54 -48.88 -12.01 -0.84
C ARG A 54 -48.42 -13.48 -0.87
N ALA A 55 -47.92 -13.88 0.30
CA ALA A 55 -47.90 -15.24 0.87
C ALA A 55 -49.34 -15.69 1.27
N PRO A 56 -49.61 -16.90 1.88
CA PRO A 56 -48.67 -17.88 2.45
C PRO A 56 -49.02 -19.40 2.36
N THR A 57 -48.03 -20.25 2.74
CA THR A 57 -48.07 -21.55 3.48
C THR A 57 -48.82 -22.79 2.93
N VAL A 58 -48.19 -23.96 2.62
CA VAL A 58 -47.77 -25.15 3.48
C VAL A 58 -48.47 -26.44 2.95
N PRO A 59 -48.08 -27.72 3.23
CA PRO A 59 -46.88 -28.52 2.88
C PRO A 59 -47.22 -29.91 2.23
N SER A 60 -46.23 -30.82 2.11
CA SER A 60 -46.36 -32.29 1.96
C SER A 60 -46.93 -32.82 0.63
N ALA A 61 -46.71 -34.04 0.12
CA ALA A 61 -45.77 -35.13 0.30
C ALA A 61 -46.06 -36.14 -0.85
N ARG A 62 -45.13 -37.08 -1.05
CA ARG A 62 -45.40 -38.50 -1.39
C ARG A 62 -45.76 -38.89 -2.85
N ARG A 63 -44.94 -39.86 -3.35
CA ARG A 63 -45.26 -41.06 -4.15
C ARG A 63 -45.95 -40.85 -5.52
N ASP A 64 -45.82 -41.70 -6.53
CA ASP A 64 -45.14 -42.97 -6.79
C ASP A 64 -45.18 -43.15 -8.32
N SER A 65 -44.26 -43.96 -8.88
CA SER A 65 -44.53 -45.01 -9.88
C SER A 65 -45.46 -44.67 -11.09
N SER A 66 -45.11 -44.82 -12.36
CA SER A 66 -44.52 -45.99 -13.02
C SER A 66 -44.85 -45.98 -14.54
N HIS A 67 -44.18 -46.86 -15.29
CA HIS A 67 -44.56 -47.47 -16.58
C HIS A 67 -44.37 -46.65 -17.86
N ILE A 68 -43.40 -46.99 -18.72
CA ILE A 68 -43.34 -48.09 -19.72
C ILE A 68 -44.24 -47.84 -20.95
N GLY A 69 -43.63 -47.85 -22.14
CA GLY A 69 -44.28 -47.96 -23.46
C GLY A 69 -43.75 -46.91 -24.44
N ARG A 70 -42.76 -47.18 -25.29
CA ARG A 70 -42.76 -47.97 -26.54
C ARG A 70 -43.43 -47.24 -27.73
N ALA A 71 -42.53 -46.86 -28.64
CA ALA A 71 -42.55 -46.91 -30.10
C ALA A 71 -43.59 -46.12 -30.95
N ASP A 72 -42.98 -45.40 -31.90
CA ASP A 72 -43.26 -45.31 -33.34
C ASP A 72 -44.22 -44.25 -33.92
N SER A 73 -43.77 -43.82 -35.11
CA SER A 73 -44.35 -42.91 -36.09
C SER A 73 -44.18 -41.42 -35.74
N GLY A 74 -43.64 -40.55 -36.58
CA GLY A 74 -43.41 -40.55 -38.02
C GLY A 74 -43.55 -39.09 -38.47
N SER A 75 -42.92 -38.78 -39.61
CA SER A 75 -43.10 -37.58 -40.44
C SER A 75 -42.27 -36.31 -40.19
N ASP A 76 -41.80 -35.83 -41.35
CA ASP A 76 -41.56 -34.44 -41.75
C ASP A 76 -40.17 -33.80 -41.52
N THR A 77 -39.35 -34.02 -42.56
CA THR A 77 -38.65 -32.98 -43.34
C THR A 77 -38.71 -31.55 -42.80
N TYR A 78 -37.59 -31.00 -42.34
CA TYR A 78 -37.19 -29.60 -42.57
C TYR A 78 -35.68 -29.42 -42.37
N HIS A 79 -35.02 -28.86 -43.40
CA HIS A 79 -34.01 -27.78 -43.35
C HIS A 79 -32.86 -27.95 -44.34
N SER A 80 -33.15 -27.59 -45.59
CA SER A 80 -32.24 -26.74 -46.36
C SER A 80 -32.15 -25.37 -45.67
N GLY A 81 -30.94 -24.81 -45.58
CA GLY A 81 -30.75 -23.45 -45.07
C GLY A 81 -29.56 -23.20 -44.14
N MET A 82 -28.62 -24.14 -43.97
CA MET A 82 -27.30 -23.80 -43.42
C MET A 82 -26.38 -23.33 -44.55
N ARG A 83 -26.13 -22.01 -44.58
CA ARG A 83 -24.88 -21.32 -45.02
C ARG A 83 -25.23 -19.96 -45.60
N ARG A 84 -25.29 -18.92 -44.76
CA ARG A 84 -24.96 -17.51 -45.13
C ARG A 84 -25.20 -16.46 -44.04
N ARG A 85 -25.70 -16.80 -42.84
CA ARG A 85 -25.96 -15.82 -41.76
C ARG A 85 -25.02 -15.87 -40.54
N ARG A 86 -23.97 -16.70 -40.56
CA ARG A 86 -23.01 -16.82 -39.45
C ARG A 86 -21.69 -16.06 -39.63
N TRP A 87 -21.48 -15.40 -40.77
CA TRP A 87 -20.22 -14.70 -41.07
C TRP A 87 -20.23 -13.20 -40.73
N LEU A 88 -21.38 -12.59 -40.42
CA LEU A 88 -21.47 -11.17 -40.09
C LEU A 88 -21.33 -10.85 -38.59
N ARG A 89 -21.27 -11.86 -37.70
CA ARG A 89 -21.05 -11.64 -36.26
C ARG A 89 -19.57 -11.67 -35.83
N ALA A 90 -18.67 -12.18 -36.68
CA ALA A 90 -17.24 -12.20 -36.38
C ALA A 90 -16.53 -10.86 -36.69
N ALA A 91 -17.09 -10.05 -37.60
CA ALA A 91 -16.48 -8.77 -37.98
C ALA A 91 -16.71 -7.65 -36.94
N VAL A 92 -17.83 -7.67 -36.20
CA VAL A 92 -18.14 -6.62 -35.21
C VAL A 92 -17.34 -6.79 -33.91
N CYS A 93 -16.99 -8.01 -33.51
CA CYS A 93 -16.10 -8.22 -32.36
C CYS A 93 -14.64 -7.81 -32.63
N SER A 94 -14.25 -7.66 -33.90
CA SER A 94 -12.87 -7.27 -34.25
C SER A 94 -12.66 -5.75 -34.23
N ILE A 95 -13.73 -4.94 -34.34
CA ILE A 95 -13.61 -3.47 -34.31
C ILE A 95 -13.53 -2.93 -32.88
N VAL A 96 -14.11 -3.61 -31.88
CA VAL A 96 -14.02 -3.18 -30.48
C VAL A 96 -12.64 -3.48 -29.85
N LEU A 97 -11.88 -4.43 -30.39
CA LEU A 97 -10.53 -4.75 -29.90
C LEU A 97 -9.44 -3.83 -30.46
N ILE A 98 -9.70 -3.08 -31.54
CA ILE A 98 -8.75 -2.12 -32.11
C ILE A 98 -8.92 -0.72 -31.50
N ALA A 99 -10.09 -0.42 -30.92
CA ALA A 99 -10.35 0.84 -30.22
C ALA A 99 -9.79 0.92 -28.78
N CYS A 100 -9.19 -0.16 -28.27
CA CYS A 100 -8.37 -0.14 -27.05
C CYS A 100 -6.86 -0.06 -27.35
N GLY A 101 -6.48 0.26 -28.59
CA GLY A 101 -5.14 0.75 -28.88
C GLY A 101 -4.98 2.16 -28.29
N CYS A 102 -3.96 2.34 -27.44
CA CYS A 102 -3.60 3.55 -26.69
C CYS A 102 -4.12 3.66 -25.25
N VAL A 103 -4.14 2.57 -24.46
CA VAL A 103 -3.69 2.73 -23.07
C VAL A 103 -2.18 2.84 -23.15
N GLY A 104 -1.70 4.10 -23.26
CA GLY A 104 -0.30 4.41 -23.47
C GLY A 104 0.57 3.62 -22.51
N ALA A 105 1.59 2.95 -23.05
CA ALA A 105 2.72 2.53 -22.25
C ALA A 105 3.23 3.80 -21.58
N VAL A 106 2.88 4.02 -20.31
CA VAL A 106 3.56 5.02 -19.53
C VAL A 106 4.99 4.53 -19.50
N GLU A 107 5.90 5.29 -20.11
CA GLU A 107 7.32 5.00 -20.00
C GLU A 107 7.61 4.76 -18.53
N ARG A 108 8.30 3.67 -18.21
CA ARG A 108 8.55 3.25 -16.84
C ARG A 108 9.06 4.42 -15.99
N ASP A 109 9.95 5.21 -16.57
CA ASP A 109 10.53 6.41 -15.94
C ASP A 109 9.48 7.52 -15.70
N ALA A 110 8.45 7.65 -16.53
CA ALA A 110 7.34 8.57 -16.30
C ALA A 110 6.41 8.08 -15.19
N PHE A 111 6.15 6.77 -15.10
CA PHE A 111 5.37 6.17 -14.02
C PHE A 111 6.09 6.26 -12.68
N GLU A 112 7.39 5.95 -12.66
CA GLU A 112 8.25 6.07 -11.48
C GLU A 112 8.37 7.53 -11.04
N ARG A 113 8.52 8.49 -11.98
CA ARG A 113 8.43 9.92 -11.67
C ARG A 113 7.09 10.29 -11.06
N GLN A 114 5.98 9.73 -11.52
CA GLN A 114 4.65 10.04 -10.98
C GLN A 114 4.44 9.44 -9.58
N ILE A 115 4.93 8.22 -9.32
CA ILE A 115 4.95 7.64 -7.97
C ILE A 115 5.83 8.48 -7.04
N ARG A 116 7.02 8.88 -7.49
CA ARG A 116 7.94 9.72 -6.73
C ARG A 116 7.34 11.10 -6.44
N ALA A 117 6.65 11.70 -7.41
CA ALA A 117 5.90 12.94 -7.23
C ALA A 117 4.73 12.82 -6.23
N ARG A 118 4.23 11.60 -5.97
CA ARG A 118 3.22 11.30 -4.95
C ARG A 118 3.84 10.82 -3.62
N GLY A 119 5.12 11.13 -3.38
CA GLY A 119 5.81 10.78 -2.14
C GLY A 119 6.54 9.44 -2.17
N GLY A 120 6.69 8.81 -3.34
CA GLY A 120 7.57 7.66 -3.51
C GLY A 120 7.14 6.43 -2.69
N GLY A 121 5.88 6.29 -2.30
CA GLY A 121 5.47 5.17 -1.44
C GLY A 121 5.72 5.38 0.05
N LEU A 122 6.09 6.60 0.48
CA LEU A 122 5.95 7.07 1.85
C LEU A 122 4.48 7.39 2.16
N VAL A 123 3.66 6.34 2.26
CA VAL A 123 2.21 6.43 2.48
C VAL A 123 1.84 6.39 3.96
N ASP A 124 0.65 6.87 4.32
CA ASP A 124 0.18 6.96 5.72
C ASP A 124 0.14 5.60 6.45
N ALA A 125 -0.06 4.50 5.72
CA ALA A 125 -0.09 3.15 6.27
C ALA A 125 1.30 2.58 6.63
N LEU A 126 2.38 3.13 6.06
CA LEU A 126 3.73 2.57 6.19
C LEU A 126 4.25 2.57 7.64
N PRO A 127 4.15 3.67 8.42
CA PRO A 127 4.58 3.67 9.82
C PRO A 127 3.82 2.64 10.66
N ALA A 128 2.49 2.60 10.53
CA ALA A 128 1.66 1.68 11.31
C ALA A 128 2.04 0.22 11.05
N ALA A 129 2.22 -0.16 9.78
CA ALA A 129 2.59 -1.51 9.40
C ALA A 129 3.99 -1.90 9.89
N ALA A 130 4.97 -0.99 9.81
CA ALA A 130 6.32 -1.21 10.32
C ALA A 130 6.31 -1.38 11.85
N PHE A 131 5.62 -0.50 12.57
CA PHE A 131 5.58 -0.51 14.04
C PHE A 131 4.82 -1.73 14.57
N GLU A 132 3.75 -2.14 13.91
CA GLU A 132 3.05 -3.39 14.21
C GLU A 132 3.96 -4.61 14.00
N ALA A 133 4.69 -4.68 12.89
CA ALA A 133 5.60 -5.79 12.62
C ALA A 133 6.70 -5.92 13.69
N VAL A 134 7.29 -4.80 14.13
CA VAL A 134 8.28 -4.80 15.21
C VAL A 134 7.64 -5.17 16.56
N ARG A 135 6.45 -4.65 16.89
CA ARG A 135 5.72 -5.02 18.13
C ARG A 135 5.43 -6.51 18.20
N ASN A 136 4.91 -7.07 17.11
CA ASN A 136 4.62 -8.50 17.00
C ASN A 136 5.89 -9.34 17.18
N ARG A 137 7.02 -8.88 16.63
CA ARG A 137 8.31 -9.56 16.79
C ARG A 137 8.82 -9.54 18.23
N LEU A 138 8.72 -8.39 18.89
CA LEU A 138 9.22 -8.20 20.24
C LEU A 138 8.27 -8.74 21.33
N GLY A 139 7.01 -9.00 20.97
CA GLY A 139 5.97 -9.40 21.92
C GLY A 139 5.60 -8.31 22.91
N THR A 140 5.78 -7.03 22.57
CA THR A 140 5.46 -5.87 23.42
C THR A 140 4.52 -4.89 22.71
N GLY A 141 3.72 -4.17 23.50
CA GLY A 141 2.84 -3.10 23.01
C GLY A 141 3.52 -1.73 22.92
N ASP A 142 4.43 -1.42 23.86
CA ASP A 142 5.17 -0.16 23.86
C ASP A 142 6.60 -0.39 23.34
N ILE A 143 7.00 0.44 22.39
CA ILE A 143 8.31 0.43 21.76
C ILE A 143 8.90 1.81 21.94
N GLN A 144 10.09 1.85 22.52
CA GLN A 144 10.92 3.04 22.52
C GLN A 144 11.91 2.97 21.35
N ALA A 145 11.97 4.05 20.56
CA ALA A 145 12.91 4.19 19.45
C ALA A 145 13.86 5.36 19.72
N GLY A 146 15.13 5.21 19.34
CA GLY A 146 16.10 6.30 19.31
C GLY A 146 16.10 7.04 17.97
N VAL A 147 15.90 6.28 16.88
CA VAL A 147 15.80 6.80 15.52
C VAL A 147 14.76 5.97 14.75
N VAL A 148 13.90 6.65 14.00
CA VAL A 148 13.05 6.05 12.96
C VAL A 148 13.36 6.74 11.65
N MET A 149 13.65 5.99 10.60
CA MET A 149 13.98 6.53 9.30
C MET A 149 13.15 5.85 8.21
N PHE A 150 12.43 6.66 7.45
CA PHE A 150 11.66 6.25 6.28
C PHE A 150 12.45 6.57 5.03
N VAL A 151 12.61 5.60 4.15
CA VAL A 151 13.37 5.74 2.92
C VAL A 151 12.47 5.42 1.74
N ALA A 152 12.40 6.34 0.77
CA ALA A 152 11.69 6.13 -0.48
C ALA A 152 12.49 5.17 -1.43
N PRO A 153 11.82 4.51 -2.38
CA PRO A 153 12.44 3.76 -3.46
C PRO A 153 13.46 4.56 -4.25
N GLU A 154 14.54 3.89 -4.60
CA GLU A 154 15.65 4.38 -5.42
C GLU A 154 16.32 5.62 -4.84
N SER A 155 16.13 5.88 -3.54
CA SER A 155 16.90 6.87 -2.78
C SER A 155 18.35 6.40 -2.66
N THR A 156 19.18 6.81 -3.62
CA THR A 156 20.61 6.47 -3.66
C THR A 156 21.50 7.63 -3.21
N GLN A 157 20.92 8.82 -3.04
CA GLN A 157 21.63 10.06 -2.81
C GLN A 157 20.79 10.96 -1.91
N PHE A 158 20.78 10.69 -0.62
CA PHE A 158 20.32 11.68 0.34
C PHE A 158 21.51 12.06 1.23
N ARG A 159 21.64 13.35 1.51
CA ARG A 159 22.67 13.87 2.41
C ARG A 159 21.96 14.61 3.52
N LEU A 160 21.60 13.89 4.57
CA LEU A 160 21.05 14.52 5.76
C LEU A 160 22.16 15.34 6.44
N VAL A 161 22.18 16.66 6.23
CA VAL A 161 23.07 17.58 6.94
C VAL A 161 22.22 18.47 7.82
N LEU A 162 21.95 18.01 9.04
CA LEU A 162 21.27 18.84 10.03
C LEU A 162 22.31 19.73 10.70
N ALA A 163 22.12 21.07 10.69
CA ALA A 163 23.07 21.96 11.40
C ALA A 163 23.16 21.70 12.92
N ASP A 164 22.27 20.87 13.46
CA ASP A 164 22.25 20.41 14.86
C ASP A 164 21.93 18.91 14.90
N GLN A 165 22.62 18.10 14.08
CA GLN A 165 22.34 16.67 14.00
C GLN A 165 22.58 15.99 15.37
N PRO A 166 21.57 15.31 15.95
CA PRO A 166 21.75 14.58 17.18
C PRO A 166 22.77 13.46 16.99
N GLU A 167 23.60 13.22 18.00
CA GLU A 167 24.65 12.19 17.94
C GLU A 167 24.07 10.81 17.61
N GLN A 168 22.88 10.48 18.13
CA GLN A 168 22.24 9.19 17.82
C GLN A 168 21.89 9.04 16.33
N VAL A 169 21.58 10.12 15.62
CA VAL A 169 21.32 10.08 14.17
C VAL A 169 22.63 9.89 13.41
N THR A 170 23.70 10.57 13.82
CA THR A 170 25.03 10.39 13.24
C THR A 170 25.53 8.95 13.41
N ARG A 171 25.41 8.38 14.60
CA ARG A 171 25.76 6.97 14.86
C ARG A 171 24.87 6.02 14.04
N PHE A 172 23.58 6.28 14.00
CA PHE A 172 22.64 5.46 13.23
C PHE A 172 22.98 5.43 11.73
N LEU A 173 23.26 6.58 11.12
CA LEU A 173 23.64 6.66 9.71
C LEU A 173 25.00 5.99 9.45
N ALA A 174 25.96 6.15 10.36
CA ALA A 174 27.27 5.49 10.25
C ALA A 174 27.18 3.95 10.37
N ASP A 175 26.18 3.41 11.07
CA ASP A 175 25.95 1.96 11.18
C ASP A 175 25.12 1.38 10.00
N HIS A 176 24.65 2.24 9.08
CA HIS A 176 23.82 1.87 7.94
C HIS A 176 24.40 2.40 6.63
N ASP A 177 25.44 1.72 6.13
CA ASP A 177 26.14 2.09 4.89
C ASP A 177 25.34 1.86 3.61
N ASP A 178 24.27 1.03 3.66
CA ASP A 178 23.37 0.79 2.53
C ASP A 178 21.92 1.05 2.94
N LEU A 179 21.47 2.25 2.57
CA LEU A 179 20.08 2.69 2.70
C LEU A 179 19.38 2.72 1.35
N SER A 180 20.08 2.32 0.29
CA SER A 180 19.49 2.22 -1.02
C SER A 180 18.50 1.05 -1.02
N THR A 181 17.29 1.34 -1.49
CA THR A 181 16.22 0.33 -1.53
C THR A 181 15.42 0.53 -2.79
N ARG A 182 14.95 -0.56 -3.41
CA ARG A 182 14.04 -0.48 -4.57
C ARG A 182 12.59 -0.26 -4.16
N GLU A 183 12.32 -0.33 -2.87
CA GLU A 183 10.98 -0.30 -2.27
C GLU A 183 10.99 0.62 -1.04
N PRO A 184 9.84 1.17 -0.62
CA PRO A 184 9.82 1.95 0.60
C PRO A 184 10.27 1.10 1.79
N ALA A 185 11.15 1.66 2.61
CA ALA A 185 11.71 0.99 3.77
C ALA A 185 11.55 1.83 5.03
N VAL A 186 11.41 1.16 6.17
CA VAL A 186 11.51 1.80 7.49
C VAL A 186 12.65 1.14 8.25
N HIS A 187 13.61 1.93 8.68
CA HIS A 187 14.69 1.50 9.54
C HIS A 187 14.46 2.09 10.94
N LEU A 188 14.55 1.24 11.97
CA LEU A 188 14.27 1.61 13.34
C LEU A 188 15.42 1.16 14.23
N ARG A 189 15.91 2.07 15.08
CA ARG A 189 16.77 1.72 16.21
C ARG A 189 15.91 1.68 17.45
N VAL A 190 15.68 0.49 17.97
CA VAL A 190 14.71 0.21 19.03
C VAL A 190 15.43 -0.21 20.30
N ARG A 191 14.99 0.35 21.42
CA ARG A 191 15.43 -0.05 22.74
C ARG A 191 14.75 -1.35 23.16
N SER A 192 15.54 -2.32 23.60
CA SER A 192 14.98 -3.61 24.02
C SER A 192 14.10 -3.44 25.26
N PRO A 193 12.82 -3.85 25.21
CA PRO A 193 11.94 -3.79 26.37
C PRO A 193 12.40 -4.67 27.54
N GLN A 194 13.03 -5.81 27.23
CA GLN A 194 13.53 -6.76 28.22
C GLN A 194 14.92 -6.37 28.75
N ARG A 195 15.69 -5.59 27.97
CA ARG A 195 17.05 -5.16 28.30
C ARG A 195 17.20 -3.66 28.00
N PRO A 196 16.75 -2.77 28.90
CA PRO A 196 16.73 -1.33 28.65
C PRO A 196 18.10 -0.68 28.42
N SER A 197 19.20 -1.36 28.71
CA SER A 197 20.55 -0.90 28.37
C SER A 197 20.98 -1.28 26.96
N GLU A 198 20.10 -1.86 26.14
CA GLU A 198 20.44 -2.39 24.81
C GLU A 198 19.56 -1.80 23.71
N LEU A 199 20.17 -1.69 22.52
CA LEU A 199 19.53 -1.25 21.30
C LEU A 199 19.68 -2.33 20.21
N ASP A 200 18.64 -2.53 19.43
CA ASP A 200 18.62 -3.36 18.23
C ASP A 200 18.12 -2.54 17.04
N ASP A 201 18.77 -2.71 15.89
CA ASP A 201 18.28 -2.18 14.62
C ASP A 201 17.34 -3.18 13.93
N TYR A 202 16.26 -2.66 13.36
CA TYR A 202 15.28 -3.37 12.55
C TYR A 202 15.07 -2.67 11.22
N SER A 203 14.82 -3.45 10.18
CA SER A 203 14.39 -2.95 8.87
C SER A 203 13.08 -3.60 8.48
N TYR A 204 12.10 -2.79 8.10
CA TYR A 204 10.81 -3.21 7.56
C TYR A 204 10.71 -2.89 6.07
N ARG A 205 10.45 -3.92 5.25
CA ARG A 205 10.26 -3.83 3.79
C ARG A 205 9.28 -4.90 3.33
N LEU A 206 8.40 -4.57 2.39
CA LEU A 206 7.41 -5.49 1.79
C LEU A 206 6.64 -6.36 2.80
N GLY A 207 6.19 -5.78 3.92
CA GLY A 207 5.42 -6.56 4.91
C GLY A 207 6.28 -7.40 5.87
N ALA A 208 7.60 -7.42 5.71
CA ALA A 208 8.50 -8.23 6.53
C ALA A 208 9.43 -7.35 7.37
N VAL A 209 9.67 -7.77 8.61
CA VAL A 209 10.67 -7.18 9.52
C VAL A 209 11.91 -8.07 9.59
N SER A 210 13.10 -7.47 9.55
CA SER A 210 14.38 -8.17 9.66
C SER A 210 14.56 -8.87 11.01
N ALA A 211 15.59 -9.71 11.10
CA ALA A 211 16.14 -10.12 12.38
C ALA A 211 16.68 -8.90 13.15
N PRO A 212 16.72 -8.94 14.51
CA PRO A 212 17.38 -7.90 15.29
C PRO A 212 18.86 -7.85 14.92
N ARG A 213 19.38 -6.65 14.74
CA ARG A 213 20.81 -6.42 14.60
C ARG A 213 21.30 -5.64 15.82
N PRO A 214 22.04 -6.28 16.75
CA PRO A 214 22.51 -5.63 17.95
C PRO A 214 23.37 -4.40 17.65
N VAL A 215 23.10 -3.32 18.37
CA VAL A 215 23.84 -2.06 18.26
C VAL A 215 24.82 -1.97 19.42
N ARG A 216 26.06 -1.56 19.12
CA ARG A 216 27.04 -1.27 20.16
C ARG A 216 26.67 0.06 20.82
N VAL A 217 26.42 0.01 22.12
CA VAL A 217 26.18 1.19 22.96
C VAL A 217 27.38 1.44 23.85
N SER A 218 27.67 2.71 24.11
CA SER A 218 28.67 3.13 25.08
C SER A 218 28.03 3.26 26.47
N ALA A 219 28.83 3.10 27.52
CA ALA A 219 28.39 3.38 28.89
C ALA A 219 28.10 4.89 29.14
N PHE A 220 28.52 5.75 28.21
CA PHE A 220 28.29 7.19 28.26
C PHE A 220 27.05 7.63 27.44
N ASP A 221 26.40 6.71 26.72
CA ASP A 221 25.21 7.03 25.93
C ASP A 221 24.00 7.27 26.87
N ASP A 222 23.29 8.38 26.67
CA ASP A 222 22.05 8.69 27.40
C ASP A 222 20.84 8.11 26.66
N LEU A 223 20.64 6.79 26.78
CA LEU A 223 19.53 6.11 26.10
C LEU A 223 18.14 6.63 26.53
N ASP A 224 18.01 7.10 27.77
CA ASP A 224 16.76 7.65 28.30
C ASP A 224 16.45 9.03 27.68
N GLY A 225 17.48 9.85 27.50
CA GLY A 225 17.39 11.15 26.82
C GLY A 225 17.33 11.05 25.29
N GLU A 226 17.79 9.96 24.69
CA GLU A 226 17.79 9.75 23.23
C GLU A 226 16.54 9.04 22.71
N CYS A 227 15.96 8.12 23.50
CA CYS A 227 14.80 7.32 23.09
C CYS A 227 13.47 8.00 23.40
N PHE A 228 12.45 7.68 22.62
CA PHE A 228 11.07 8.17 22.79
C PHE A 228 10.07 7.05 22.49
N SER A 229 8.86 7.12 23.06
CA SER A 229 7.81 6.17 22.68
C SER A 229 7.31 6.50 21.28
N LEU A 230 7.07 5.49 20.46
CA LEU A 230 6.45 5.70 19.14
C LEU A 230 5.06 6.36 19.24
N GLY A 231 4.38 6.23 20.38
CA GLY A 231 3.12 6.91 20.65
C GLY A 231 3.26 8.44 20.79
N ASP A 232 4.45 8.95 21.09
CA ASP A 232 4.71 10.38 21.26
C ASP A 232 4.84 11.14 19.93
N VAL A 233 4.74 10.44 18.79
CA VAL A 233 4.89 10.99 17.44
C VAL A 233 3.63 10.76 16.59
N PRO A 234 2.47 11.33 16.98
CA PRO A 234 1.22 11.13 16.25
C PRO A 234 1.25 11.67 14.82
N GLY A 235 2.18 12.59 14.49
CA GLY A 235 2.36 13.13 13.13
C GLY A 235 2.64 12.06 12.08
N LEU A 236 3.23 10.92 12.47
CA LEU A 236 3.51 9.81 11.55
C LEU A 236 2.25 9.14 11.00
N THR A 237 1.08 9.32 11.61
CA THR A 237 -0.20 8.85 11.04
C THR A 237 -0.61 9.61 9.78
N ARG A 238 0.07 10.71 9.47
CA ARG A 238 -0.19 11.61 8.32
C ARG A 238 1.09 11.85 7.53
N LEU A 239 1.86 10.79 7.30
CA LEU A 239 3.15 10.84 6.60
C LEU A 239 3.03 11.51 5.22
N GLU A 240 1.96 11.26 4.46
CA GLU A 240 1.73 11.86 3.14
C GLU A 240 1.56 13.38 3.25
N SER A 241 0.87 13.85 4.29
CA SER A 241 0.71 15.29 4.57
C SER A 241 2.05 15.96 4.91
N ILE A 242 2.94 15.25 5.62
CA ILE A 242 4.31 15.72 5.92
C ILE A 242 5.10 15.84 4.61
N VAL A 243 5.07 14.81 3.75
CA VAL A 243 5.75 14.80 2.45
C VAL A 243 5.23 15.92 1.54
N GLU A 244 3.90 16.07 1.43
CA GLU A 244 3.28 17.13 0.64
C GLU A 244 3.69 18.51 1.14
N THR A 245 3.63 18.73 2.46
CA THR A 245 4.01 20.00 3.07
C THR A 245 5.50 20.31 2.85
N ALA A 246 6.38 19.33 3.00
CA ALA A 246 7.82 19.49 2.77
C ALA A 246 8.10 19.93 1.31
N ARG A 247 7.47 19.25 0.34
CA ARG A 247 7.59 19.60 -1.09
C ARG A 247 7.06 21.00 -1.37
N ALA A 248 5.85 21.31 -0.91
CA ALA A 248 5.22 22.62 -1.12
C ALA A 248 6.04 23.77 -0.51
N ARG A 249 6.58 23.58 0.69
CA ARG A 249 7.39 24.59 1.39
C ARG A 249 8.78 24.76 0.80
N SER A 250 9.33 23.74 0.13
CA SER A 250 10.68 23.79 -0.45
C SER A 250 10.81 24.80 -1.59
N GLY A 251 9.72 25.07 -2.31
CA GLY A 251 9.76 25.87 -3.54
C GLY A 251 10.51 25.20 -4.70
N LEU A 252 10.94 23.93 -4.55
CA LEU A 252 11.60 23.16 -5.60
C LEU A 252 10.53 22.58 -6.53
N ALA A 253 10.56 22.98 -7.81
CA ALA A 253 9.58 22.55 -8.81
C ALA A 253 9.50 21.02 -8.95
N ASP A 254 10.67 20.37 -8.96
CA ASP A 254 10.81 18.91 -9.07
C ASP A 254 11.31 18.29 -7.75
N GLY A 255 11.00 18.93 -6.61
CA GLY A 255 11.42 18.46 -5.30
C GLY A 255 10.83 17.10 -4.95
N VAL A 256 11.65 16.19 -4.45
CA VAL A 256 11.25 14.86 -3.96
C VAL A 256 11.73 14.67 -2.52
N VAL A 257 11.02 13.84 -1.75
CA VAL A 257 11.39 13.52 -0.36
C VAL A 257 11.97 12.11 -0.33
N PRO A 258 13.31 11.95 -0.39
CA PRO A 258 13.94 10.63 -0.42
C PRO A 258 13.98 9.98 0.95
N VAL A 259 13.99 10.77 2.02
CA VAL A 259 14.12 10.31 3.40
C VAL A 259 13.37 11.21 4.38
N ILE A 260 12.80 10.57 5.41
CA ILE A 260 12.28 11.24 6.60
C ILE A 260 12.92 10.59 7.83
N VAL A 261 13.48 11.39 8.73
CA VAL A 261 14.08 10.93 9.99
C VAL A 261 13.29 11.49 11.16
N VAL A 262 13.05 10.65 12.17
CA VAL A 262 12.46 11.02 13.45
C VAL A 262 13.45 10.68 14.55
N SER A 263 13.77 11.67 15.36
CA SER A 263 14.64 11.50 16.53
C SER A 263 14.37 12.61 17.56
N ARG A 264 14.93 12.46 18.76
CA ARG A 264 15.01 13.55 19.72
C ARG A 264 16.08 14.57 19.30
N PHE A 265 15.75 15.85 19.42
CA PHE A 265 16.63 17.02 19.28
C PHE A 265 16.60 17.77 20.61
N GLY A 266 17.52 17.43 21.51
CA GLY A 266 17.41 17.82 22.91
C GLY A 266 16.16 17.21 23.54
N ARG A 267 15.25 18.05 24.05
CA ARG A 267 14.02 17.58 24.72
C ARG A 267 12.85 17.32 23.78
N ASP A 268 12.90 17.86 22.56
CA ASP A 268 11.82 17.76 21.59
C ASP A 268 12.03 16.56 20.67
N ILE A 269 10.94 15.93 20.23
CA ILE A 269 10.98 14.98 19.12
C ILE A 269 10.68 15.77 17.84
N ARG A 270 11.50 15.61 16.81
CA ARG A 270 11.30 16.26 15.51
C ARG A 270 11.21 15.23 14.41
N ILE A 271 10.38 15.54 13.43
CA ILE A 271 10.33 14.84 12.15
C ILE A 271 11.05 15.72 11.14
N VAL A 272 12.03 15.18 10.45
CA VAL A 272 12.92 15.91 9.54
C VAL A 272 12.83 15.25 8.18
N ALA A 273 12.35 15.99 7.18
CA ALA A 273 12.28 15.55 5.80
C ALA A 273 13.38 16.24 4.98
N ASP A 274 14.17 15.45 4.27
CA ASP A 274 15.03 15.96 3.20
C ASP A 274 14.17 16.19 1.95
N VAL A 275 14.42 17.29 1.24
CA VAL A 275 13.76 17.61 -0.03
C VAL A 275 14.84 17.92 -1.05
N THR A 276 15.08 16.99 -1.96
CA THR A 276 16.13 17.10 -2.97
C THR A 276 15.57 17.37 -4.35
N SER A 277 16.38 18.02 -5.18
CA SER A 277 16.18 18.22 -6.60
C SER A 277 17.54 18.12 -7.30
N ALA A 278 17.55 18.08 -8.63
CA ALA A 278 18.80 18.03 -9.40
C ALA A 278 19.78 19.20 -9.14
N ARG A 279 19.35 20.29 -8.48
CA ARG A 279 20.15 21.51 -8.31
C ARG A 279 20.21 22.03 -6.87
N SER A 280 19.48 21.45 -5.94
CA SER A 280 19.36 21.99 -4.58
C SER A 280 18.74 20.98 -3.63
N ASP A 281 19.21 21.03 -2.39
CA ASP A 281 18.65 20.31 -1.26
C ASP A 281 18.07 21.29 -0.23
N MET A 282 16.97 20.89 0.40
CA MET A 282 16.27 21.63 1.44
C MET A 282 15.88 20.69 2.56
N ILE A 283 15.97 21.13 3.81
CA ILE A 283 15.52 20.37 4.98
C ILE A 283 14.27 21.02 5.56
N ALA A 284 13.18 20.27 5.60
CA ALA A 284 11.94 20.64 6.28
C ALA A 284 11.87 19.97 7.66
N GLU A 285 11.65 20.76 8.69
CA GLU A 285 11.52 20.29 10.07
C GLU A 285 10.07 20.45 10.55
N PHE A 286 9.59 19.43 11.26
CA PHE A 286 8.25 19.35 11.84
C PHE A 286 8.37 18.92 13.30
N ASP A 287 7.37 19.27 14.10
CA ASP A 287 7.24 18.75 15.47
C ASP A 287 6.74 17.29 15.46
N SER A 288 6.61 16.69 16.65
CA SER A 288 6.15 15.31 16.81
C SER A 288 4.69 15.10 16.38
N ALA A 289 3.88 16.17 16.34
CA ALA A 289 2.52 16.15 15.83
C ALA A 289 2.43 16.29 14.30
N GLY A 290 3.57 16.51 13.62
CA GLY A 290 3.64 16.72 12.18
C GLY A 290 3.31 18.16 11.76
N SER A 291 3.33 19.12 12.68
CA SER A 291 3.18 20.54 12.34
C SER A 291 4.50 21.06 11.79
N PHE A 292 4.43 21.77 10.66
CA PHE A 292 5.60 22.38 10.05
C PHE A 292 6.22 23.45 10.96
N LEU A 293 7.52 23.35 11.20
CA LEU A 293 8.29 24.32 11.99
C LEU A 293 9.04 25.29 11.09
N ARG A 294 9.89 24.76 10.19
CA ARG A 294 10.76 25.56 9.33
C ARG A 294 11.27 24.76 8.14
N ILE A 295 11.81 25.49 7.18
CA ILE A 295 12.56 24.92 6.06
C ILE A 295 13.83 25.74 5.81
N ARG A 296 14.90 25.07 5.40
CA ARG A 296 16.20 25.69 5.15
C ARG A 296 16.95 25.01 4.01
N ARG A 297 17.83 25.75 3.36
CA ARG A 297 18.75 25.22 2.36
C ARG A 297 19.98 24.59 3.05
N VAL A 298 20.51 23.54 2.45
CA VAL A 298 21.77 22.88 2.84
C VAL A 298 22.93 23.35 1.96
#